data_AF-A0A0B7BEV5-F1
#
_entry.id   AF-A0A0B7BEV5-F1
#
_cell.length_a   1.000
_cell.length_b   1.000
_cell.length_c   1.000
_cell.angle_alpha   90.00
_cell.angle_beta   90.00
_cell.angle_gamma   90.00
#
_symmetry.space_group_name_H-M   'P 1'
#
loop_
_entity.id
_entity.type
_entity.pdbx_description
1 polymer ?
#
loop_
_entity_poly.entity_id
_entity_poly.type
_entity_poly.pdbx_seq_one_letter_code
_entity_poly.pdbx_strand_id
1 'polypeptide(L)'
;MPYDVQWNDIDYMNGRKDWTIDPSRYGDLPNVVKDLHNNNQRYIIMADPAISSNQPIGAYPPFDDGVEMDIFVKNATGAILYGQVWPGNTAFPDFFHPRAVEYWYKQAKTFHDQIQFDGLWIDMNEPSNFVDGSTFGCTTNELDNPPFTPSTIDGGTLESKTICPSANHAISTHYNLHNMYGWSQANVTRRTLDLLYGKRSPIITRSTFAGSGKNVGHWLGDNHSSFVELFYSIPGILNFNLFGIPQIGADICGFGGATTPELCTRWHQVAVFYPFMRNHADLSSPDQDPASFQPPYRDYIRTALELRYQLLAVLYTAFYKAHTQGLPIVRPLFFIYPGTEAIDTQFMWNDQLLVSPVLNEAATSVQAFIPDDVFYNFSTGALQTQKGQTVQLNAPIGVINVHIRGGSILPLLPATQRTDLSRQQKFQLLVAVGADSSASGELFWDDGESIDSITSNTYSDILFNLSSSNHLVSTISKGGYNPPQGIKLGSVTFYGINQAPGSVTVNGAAATTNYDASLKVLTVTNLDVDLLTPLSVILN
;
A
#
# COMPACT_ATOMS: atom_id res chain seq x y z
N MET A 1 -16.69 3.64 9.41
CA MET A 1 -15.87 3.56 8.20
C MET A 1 -14.77 2.55 8.47
N PRO A 2 -14.47 1.63 7.54
CA PRO A 2 -13.31 0.76 7.70
C PRO A 2 -12.01 1.56 7.79
N TYR A 3 -11.22 1.33 8.82
CA TYR A 3 -10.03 2.12 9.14
C TYR A 3 -9.13 1.45 10.19
N ASP A 4 -7.89 1.12 9.83
CA ASP A 4 -6.95 0.41 10.71
C ASP A 4 -5.87 1.30 11.33
N VAL A 5 -5.43 2.37 10.65
CA VAL A 5 -4.18 3.06 11.00
C VAL A 5 -4.35 4.57 11.02
N GLN A 6 -4.05 5.19 12.16
CA GLN A 6 -3.94 6.64 12.31
C GLN A 6 -2.53 7.12 12.05
N TRP A 7 -2.43 8.27 11.38
CA TRP A 7 -1.18 8.87 10.98
C TRP A 7 -1.12 10.30 11.52
N ASN A 8 0.06 10.76 11.94
CA ASN A 8 0.32 12.19 12.15
C ASN A 8 1.57 12.63 11.38
N ASP A 9 1.43 13.78 10.73
CA ASP A 9 2.49 14.59 10.10
C ASP A 9 3.26 15.39 11.18
N ILE A 10 4.20 16.27 10.80
CA ILE A 10 5.06 17.08 11.68
C ILE A 10 4.33 17.89 12.76
N ASP A 11 3.01 18.08 12.67
CA ASP A 11 2.26 18.85 13.65
C ASP A 11 2.37 18.32 15.07
N TYR A 12 2.52 16.99 15.24
CA TYR A 12 2.68 16.40 16.57
C TYR A 12 3.99 16.81 17.25
N MET A 13 5.00 17.22 16.47
CA MET A 13 6.35 17.49 16.94
C MET A 13 6.47 18.87 17.60
N ASN A 14 7.28 18.98 18.65
CA ASN A 14 7.58 20.25 19.29
C ASN A 14 8.51 21.09 18.39
N GLY A 15 7.96 22.09 17.72
CA GLY A 15 8.72 22.93 16.79
C GLY A 15 9.25 22.14 15.58
N ARG A 16 8.50 21.12 15.12
CA ARG A 16 8.84 20.29 13.95
C ARG A 16 10.16 19.51 14.09
N LYS A 17 10.56 19.23 15.32
CA LYS A 17 11.76 18.45 15.64
C LYS A 17 11.38 16.98 15.82
N ASP A 18 12.03 16.09 15.08
CA ASP A 18 11.86 14.65 15.26
C ASP A 18 12.01 14.23 16.73
N TRP A 19 11.37 13.12 17.07
CA TRP A 19 11.50 12.50 18.40
C TRP A 19 11.02 13.40 19.56
N THR A 20 10.10 14.32 19.29
CA THR A 20 9.47 15.18 20.31
C THR A 20 7.95 15.20 20.16
N ILE A 21 7.25 15.56 21.24
CA ILE A 21 5.81 15.84 21.23
C ILE A 21 5.63 17.30 21.63
N ASP A 22 4.83 18.04 20.87
CA ASP A 22 4.39 19.39 21.25
C ASP A 22 3.51 19.29 22.50
N PRO A 23 3.96 19.75 23.67
CA PRO A 23 3.21 19.56 24.91
C PRO A 23 1.93 20.42 24.96
N SER A 24 1.83 21.46 24.12
CA SER A 24 0.69 22.37 24.10
C SER A 24 -0.44 21.88 23.19
N ARG A 25 -0.09 21.31 22.03
CA ARG A 25 -1.06 20.83 21.04
C ARG A 25 -1.32 19.33 21.14
N TYR A 26 -0.32 18.56 21.54
CA TYR A 26 -0.32 17.09 21.50
C TYR A 26 0.09 16.45 22.83
N GLY A 27 -0.01 17.17 23.96
CA GLY A 27 0.38 16.64 25.28
C GLY A 27 -0.35 15.35 25.70
N ASP A 28 -1.55 15.10 25.17
CA ASP A 28 -2.35 13.89 25.44
C ASP A 28 -2.18 12.79 24.37
N LEU A 29 -1.33 13.01 23.37
CA LEU A 29 -1.12 12.07 22.27
C LEU A 29 -0.76 10.64 22.72
N PRO A 30 0.06 10.42 23.77
CA PRO A 30 0.30 9.06 24.28
C PRO A 30 -0.98 8.32 24.71
N ASN A 31 -1.96 9.03 25.29
CA ASN A 31 -3.24 8.43 25.67
C ASN A 31 -4.12 8.14 24.45
N VAL A 32 -4.08 8.99 23.43
CA VAL A 32 -4.76 8.74 22.13
C VAL A 32 -4.21 7.48 21.47
N VAL A 33 -2.89 7.30 21.43
CA VAL A 33 -2.27 6.09 20.88
C VAL A 33 -2.67 4.85 21.67
N LYS A 34 -2.70 4.95 23.00
CA LYS A 34 -3.19 3.86 23.85
C LYS A 34 -4.67 3.52 23.56
N ASP A 35 -5.51 4.52 23.31
CA ASP A 35 -6.91 4.30 22.94
C ASP A 35 -7.04 3.60 21.57
N LEU A 36 -6.26 4.02 20.57
CA LEU A 36 -6.18 3.35 19.28
C LEU A 36 -5.80 1.87 19.44
N HIS A 37 -4.80 1.56 20.26
CA HIS A 37 -4.37 0.19 20.53
C HIS A 37 -5.42 -0.63 21.29
N ASN A 38 -6.12 -0.04 22.27
CA ASN A 38 -7.25 -0.69 22.95
C ASN A 38 -8.39 -1.05 21.98
N ASN A 39 -8.47 -0.35 20.85
CA ASN A 39 -9.40 -0.61 19.75
C ASN A 39 -8.79 -1.44 18.61
N ASN A 40 -7.63 -2.08 18.81
CA ASN A 40 -6.88 -2.86 17.81
C ASN A 40 -6.47 -2.09 16.55
N GLN A 41 -6.45 -0.76 16.59
CA GLN A 41 -5.90 0.07 15.53
C GLN A 41 -4.38 0.23 15.69
N ARG A 42 -3.74 0.87 14.72
CA ARG A 42 -2.31 1.17 14.71
C ARG A 42 -2.08 2.67 14.56
N TYR A 43 -0.89 3.12 14.90
CA TYR A 43 -0.47 4.51 14.81
C TYR A 43 0.89 4.65 14.12
N ILE A 44 0.99 5.49 13.11
CA ILE A 44 2.22 5.76 12.37
C ILE A 44 2.56 7.25 12.49
N ILE A 45 3.83 7.54 12.74
CA ILE A 45 4.36 8.90 12.79
C ILE A 45 5.22 9.17 11.56
N MET A 46 5.26 10.42 11.13
CA MET A 46 6.32 10.89 10.24
C MET A 46 7.64 11.07 11.00
N ALA A 47 8.77 10.78 10.35
CA ALA A 47 10.11 11.08 10.83
C ALA A 47 10.96 11.58 9.66
N ASP A 48 11.48 12.79 9.78
CA ASP A 48 12.38 13.38 8.79
C ASP A 48 13.82 12.91 9.04
N PRO A 49 14.70 12.95 8.03
CA PRO A 49 16.10 12.65 8.25
C PRO A 49 16.83 13.81 8.92
N ALA A 50 16.43 15.06 8.68
CA ALA A 50 17.22 16.23 9.03
C ALA A 50 16.99 16.67 10.50
N ILE A 51 18.06 16.69 11.29
CA ILE A 51 17.99 16.91 12.74
C ILE A 51 18.28 18.37 13.07
N SER A 52 17.37 19.04 13.79
CA SER A 52 17.54 20.45 14.19
C SER A 52 18.86 20.68 14.93
N SER A 53 19.57 21.76 14.58
CA SER A 53 20.89 22.08 15.11
C SER A 53 20.93 23.44 15.84
N ASN A 54 19.76 23.98 16.21
CA ASN A 54 19.62 25.34 16.72
C ASN A 54 19.57 25.45 18.25
N GLN A 55 19.47 24.33 18.95
CA GLN A 55 19.26 24.32 20.40
C GLN A 55 20.60 24.39 21.16
N PRO A 56 20.61 24.93 22.40
CA PRO A 56 21.78 24.82 23.27
C PRO A 56 22.19 23.37 23.50
N ILE A 57 23.49 23.14 23.72
CA ILE A 57 24.04 21.81 24.03
C ILE A 57 23.28 21.20 25.21
N GLY A 58 22.82 19.95 25.06
CA GLY A 58 22.06 19.20 26.05
C GLY A 58 20.56 19.45 26.06
N ALA A 59 20.05 20.35 25.20
CA ALA A 59 18.62 20.65 25.12
C ALA A 59 17.87 19.82 24.07
N TYR A 60 18.58 19.13 23.18
CA TYR A 60 17.96 18.31 22.13
C TYR A 60 18.82 17.06 21.85
N PRO A 61 18.58 15.96 22.61
CA PRO A 61 19.40 14.75 22.54
C PRO A 61 19.63 14.19 21.14
N PRO A 62 18.66 14.16 20.20
CA PRO A 62 18.93 13.69 18.83
C PRO A 62 20.10 14.41 18.13
N PHE A 63 20.28 15.70 18.37
CA PHE A 63 21.44 16.43 17.83
C PHE A 63 22.70 16.17 18.65
N ASP A 64 22.62 16.28 19.98
CA ASP A 64 23.76 16.08 20.88
C ASP A 64 24.39 14.68 20.70
N ASP A 65 23.55 13.65 20.67
CA ASP A 65 23.93 12.25 20.42
C ASP A 65 24.57 12.09 19.03
N GLY A 66 24.03 12.76 18.00
CA GLY A 66 24.56 12.70 16.65
C GLY A 66 25.96 13.34 16.54
N VAL A 67 26.21 14.42 17.28
CA VAL A 67 27.54 15.03 17.40
C VAL A 67 28.50 14.10 18.13
N GLU A 68 28.08 13.52 19.27
CA GLU A 68 28.91 12.59 20.05
C GLU A 68 29.28 11.34 19.24
N MET A 69 28.35 10.82 18.43
CA MET A 69 28.55 9.63 17.62
C MET A 69 29.22 9.92 16.26
N ASP A 70 29.54 11.19 15.97
CA ASP A 70 30.09 11.66 14.70
C ASP A 70 29.27 11.23 13.46
N ILE A 71 27.93 11.25 13.58
CA ILE A 71 27.03 10.62 12.60
C ILE A 71 26.65 11.52 11.42
N PHE A 72 26.86 12.84 11.52
CA PHE A 72 26.36 13.77 10.51
C PHE A 72 27.28 13.85 9.29
N VAL A 73 26.67 14.00 8.11
CA VAL A 73 27.33 14.27 6.84
C VAL A 73 28.27 15.48 6.99
N LYS A 74 29.48 15.35 6.45
CA LYS A 74 30.51 16.39 6.55
C LYS A 74 30.57 17.22 5.27
N ASN A 75 30.89 18.50 5.39
CA ASN A 75 31.23 19.32 4.24
C ASN A 75 32.66 18.99 3.73
N ALA A 76 33.11 19.72 2.70
CA ALA A 76 34.45 19.52 2.12
C ALA A 76 35.62 19.82 3.07
N THR A 77 35.40 20.52 4.19
CA THR A 77 36.44 20.80 5.21
C THR A 77 36.48 19.77 6.33
N GLY A 78 35.55 18.80 6.34
CA GLY A 78 35.40 17.81 7.40
C GLY A 78 34.53 18.27 8.58
N ALA A 79 33.97 19.48 8.53
CA ALA A 79 33.00 19.94 9.53
C ALA A 79 31.58 19.42 9.21
N ILE A 80 30.67 19.45 10.17
CA ILE A 80 29.25 19.08 9.94
C ILE A 80 28.66 20.00 8.86
N LEU A 81 27.99 19.40 7.87
CA LEU A 81 27.20 20.14 6.89
C LEU A 81 25.85 20.54 7.51
N TYR A 82 25.49 21.81 7.37
CA TYR A 82 24.21 22.35 7.83
C TYR A 82 23.37 22.83 6.65
N GLY A 83 22.10 22.43 6.62
CA GLY A 83 21.08 22.93 5.70
C GLY A 83 19.91 23.53 6.47
N GLN A 84 18.74 23.59 5.82
CA GLN A 84 17.49 24.04 6.42
C GLN A 84 16.33 23.15 6.00
N VAL A 85 15.52 22.71 6.97
CA VAL A 85 14.26 21.98 6.73
C VAL A 85 13.22 22.53 7.73
N TRP A 86 12.15 21.76 7.99
CA TRP A 86 11.03 22.13 8.84
C TRP A 86 11.37 22.75 10.21
N PRO A 87 12.37 22.27 10.99
CA PRO A 87 12.74 22.87 12.27
C PRO A 87 13.78 24.01 12.15
N GLY A 88 14.00 24.56 10.95
CA GLY A 88 15.03 25.57 10.68
C GLY A 88 16.37 24.94 10.30
N ASN A 89 17.48 25.43 10.85
CA ASN A 89 18.80 24.85 10.57
C ASN A 89 18.89 23.41 11.05
N THR A 90 19.42 22.55 10.20
CA THR A 90 19.51 21.11 10.41
C THR A 90 20.85 20.54 10.00
N ALA A 91 21.25 19.45 10.62
CA ALA A 91 22.29 18.55 10.16
C ALA A 91 21.68 17.25 9.61
N PHE A 92 22.36 16.61 8.66
CA PHE A 92 21.86 15.42 7.98
C PHE A 92 22.62 14.17 8.48
N PRO A 93 21.96 13.18 9.11
CA PRO A 93 22.60 11.92 9.47
C PRO A 93 23.12 11.20 8.23
N ASP A 94 24.33 10.66 8.33
CA ASP A 94 24.87 9.78 7.33
C ASP A 94 24.39 8.35 7.56
N PHE A 95 23.35 7.95 6.84
CA PHE A 95 22.80 6.59 6.93
C PHE A 95 23.70 5.50 6.30
N PHE A 96 24.84 5.87 5.69
CA PHE A 96 25.89 4.93 5.30
C PHE A 96 26.94 4.69 6.40
N HIS A 97 26.91 5.50 7.47
CA HIS A 97 27.85 5.37 8.56
C HIS A 97 27.62 4.05 9.33
N PRO A 98 28.68 3.32 9.76
CA PRO A 98 28.54 2.03 10.44
C PRO A 98 27.73 2.08 11.75
N ARG A 99 27.64 3.26 12.38
CA ARG A 99 26.83 3.49 13.59
C ARG A 99 25.42 4.04 13.32
N ALA A 100 25.00 4.15 12.07
CA ALA A 100 23.69 4.73 11.73
C ALA A 100 22.52 3.97 12.36
N VAL A 101 22.57 2.64 12.39
CA VAL A 101 21.56 1.81 13.07
C VAL A 101 21.56 2.04 14.58
N GLU A 102 22.74 2.14 15.20
CA GLU A 102 22.86 2.40 16.63
C GLU A 102 22.23 3.75 17.01
N TYR A 103 22.58 4.81 16.27
CA TYR A 103 22.04 6.15 16.44
C TYR A 103 20.52 6.18 16.24
N TRP A 104 20.05 5.71 15.09
CA TRP A 104 18.63 5.77 14.73
C TRP A 104 17.77 4.91 15.67
N TYR A 105 18.27 3.74 16.08
CA TYR A 105 17.61 2.90 17.08
C TYR A 105 17.52 3.60 18.45
N LYS A 106 18.60 4.24 18.92
CA LYS A 106 18.57 4.98 20.19
C LYS A 106 17.50 6.06 20.18
N GLN A 107 17.39 6.85 19.10
CA GLN A 107 16.37 7.90 19.00
C GLN A 107 14.96 7.31 18.93
N ALA A 108 14.73 6.34 18.05
CA ALA A 108 13.43 5.69 17.90
C ALA A 108 12.97 4.99 19.19
N LYS A 109 13.86 4.26 19.87
CA LYS A 109 13.56 3.55 21.13
C LYS A 109 13.20 4.54 22.24
N THR A 110 13.96 5.62 22.38
CA THR A 110 13.72 6.65 23.41
C THR A 110 12.37 7.34 23.18
N PHE A 111 11.99 7.56 21.92
CA PHE A 111 10.68 8.12 21.59
C PHE A 111 9.55 7.11 21.76
N HIS A 112 9.77 5.87 21.35
CA HIS A 112 8.80 4.78 21.49
C HIS A 112 8.43 4.51 22.97
N ASP A 113 9.34 4.75 23.91
CA ASP A 113 9.07 4.66 25.35
C ASP A 113 8.10 5.74 25.84
N GLN A 114 7.90 6.82 25.08
CA GLN A 114 6.93 7.89 25.37
C GLN A 114 5.61 7.69 24.61
N ILE A 115 5.68 7.19 23.38
CA ILE A 115 4.53 6.99 22.50
C ILE A 115 4.75 5.73 21.66
N GLN A 116 3.88 4.73 21.84
CA GLN A 116 4.01 3.43 21.18
C GLN A 116 3.49 3.51 19.73
N PHE A 117 4.23 4.16 18.83
CA PHE A 117 3.96 4.07 17.40
C PHE A 117 4.16 2.64 16.90
N ASP A 118 3.63 2.29 15.73
CA ASP A 118 3.64 0.93 15.17
C ASP A 118 4.46 0.82 13.88
N GLY A 119 4.85 1.96 13.30
CA GLY A 119 5.61 2.06 12.07
C GLY A 119 6.06 3.49 11.80
N LEU A 120 6.81 3.68 10.71
CA LEU A 120 7.40 4.98 10.37
C LEU A 120 7.07 5.39 8.93
N TRP A 121 6.65 6.64 8.78
CA TRP A 121 6.65 7.34 7.52
C TRP A 121 7.94 8.16 7.46
N ILE A 122 8.89 7.78 6.61
CA ILE A 122 10.15 8.51 6.45
C ILE A 122 10.06 9.44 5.23
N ASP A 123 10.02 10.73 5.48
CA ASP A 123 9.84 11.77 4.45
C ASP A 123 11.10 12.60 4.26
N MET A 124 11.11 13.51 3.28
CA MET A 124 12.18 14.51 3.08
C MET A 124 13.56 13.91 2.81
N ASN A 125 13.61 12.68 2.31
CA ASN A 125 14.81 11.83 2.27
C ASN A 125 15.42 11.64 0.88
N GLU A 126 15.24 12.61 0.00
CA GLU A 126 16.02 12.73 -1.23
C GLU A 126 17.54 12.84 -1.01
N PRO A 127 18.11 13.59 -0.03
CA PRO A 127 17.52 14.41 1.04
C PRO A 127 17.11 15.80 0.57
N SER A 128 15.94 16.25 1.02
CA SER A 128 15.43 17.59 0.72
C SER A 128 16.09 18.66 1.60
N ASN A 129 16.32 19.83 1.02
CA ASN A 129 16.90 20.99 1.68
C ASN A 129 16.23 22.27 1.15
N PHE A 130 15.86 23.19 2.04
CA PHE A 130 15.20 24.45 1.68
C PHE A 130 16.19 25.53 1.22
N VAL A 131 17.49 25.30 1.43
CA VAL A 131 18.57 26.07 0.82
C VAL A 131 19.33 25.17 -0.14
N ASP A 132 19.86 25.74 -1.22
CA ASP A 132 20.67 25.00 -2.17
C ASP A 132 22.03 24.68 -1.53
N GLY A 133 22.34 23.39 -1.42
CA GLY A 133 23.61 22.91 -0.89
C GLY A 133 23.76 22.98 0.63
N SER A 134 24.08 24.15 1.17
CA SER A 134 24.27 24.34 2.62
C SER A 134 23.99 25.78 3.04
N THR A 135 23.87 26.04 4.34
CA THR A 135 23.74 27.40 4.89
C THR A 135 24.94 28.31 4.59
N PHE A 136 26.06 27.74 4.13
CA PHE A 136 27.26 28.45 3.68
C PHE A 136 27.51 28.34 2.16
N GLY A 137 26.55 27.78 1.41
CA GLY A 137 26.72 27.40 0.01
C GLY A 137 27.63 26.18 -0.17
N CYS A 138 27.94 25.84 -1.41
CA CYS A 138 28.88 24.78 -1.76
C CYS A 138 30.22 25.33 -2.26
N THR A 139 31.14 24.42 -2.54
CA THR A 139 32.44 24.81 -3.10
C THR A 139 32.33 24.99 -4.61
N THR A 140 33.43 25.40 -5.25
CA THR A 140 33.51 25.51 -6.72
C THR A 140 34.28 24.35 -7.35
N ASN A 141 34.34 23.20 -6.69
CA ASN A 141 35.07 22.04 -7.21
C ASN A 141 34.29 21.32 -8.31
N GLU A 142 34.94 20.34 -8.96
CA GLU A 142 34.36 19.58 -10.09
C GLU A 142 33.19 18.68 -9.70
N LEU A 143 32.97 18.39 -8.41
CA LEU A 143 31.79 17.64 -7.96
C LEU A 143 30.57 18.55 -7.82
N ASP A 144 30.76 19.75 -7.24
CA ASP A 144 29.71 20.76 -7.13
C ASP A 144 29.41 21.40 -8.49
N ASN A 145 30.40 21.46 -9.39
CA ASN A 145 30.30 22.02 -10.74
C ASN A 145 30.86 21.04 -11.79
N PRO A 146 30.15 19.93 -12.08
CA PRO A 146 30.64 18.92 -13.01
C PRO A 146 30.70 19.43 -14.45
N PRO A 147 31.57 18.85 -15.30
CA PRO A 147 31.66 19.22 -16.72
C PRO A 147 30.38 18.89 -17.51
N PHE A 148 29.51 18.05 -16.96
CA PHE A 148 28.19 17.74 -17.50
C PHE A 148 27.18 17.66 -16.35
N THR A 149 26.13 18.48 -16.43
CA THR A 149 25.00 18.45 -15.50
C THR A 149 23.80 17.86 -16.24
N PRO A 150 23.25 16.72 -15.80
CA PRO A 150 22.00 16.19 -16.34
C PRO A 150 20.88 17.23 -16.24
N SER A 151 19.94 17.23 -17.19
CA SER A 151 18.78 18.12 -17.12
C SER A 151 17.91 17.79 -15.90
N THR A 152 17.66 18.80 -15.09
CA THR A 152 16.72 18.77 -13.95
C THR A 152 15.38 19.36 -14.38
N ILE A 153 14.28 18.92 -13.76
CA ILE A 153 12.91 19.33 -14.14
C ILE A 153 12.70 20.84 -13.96
N ASP A 154 13.34 21.45 -12.96
CA ASP A 154 13.23 22.87 -12.65
C ASP A 154 14.39 23.73 -13.19
N GLY A 155 15.29 23.14 -13.97
CA GLY A 155 16.49 23.81 -14.48
C GLY A 155 17.53 24.13 -13.40
N GLY A 156 17.39 23.57 -12.19
CA GLY A 156 18.35 23.66 -11.10
C GLY A 156 19.68 22.92 -11.37
N THR A 157 20.61 23.06 -10.43
CA THR A 157 21.91 22.36 -10.44
C THR A 157 21.87 21.13 -9.53
N LEU A 158 22.99 20.41 -9.39
CA LEU A 158 23.04 19.22 -8.53
C LEU A 158 22.84 19.50 -7.03
N GLU A 159 23.07 20.73 -6.58
CA GLU A 159 22.83 21.16 -5.18
C GLU A 159 21.43 21.71 -4.95
N SER A 160 20.65 21.90 -6.02
CA SER A 160 19.32 22.51 -5.92
C SER A 160 18.38 21.64 -5.09
N LYS A 161 17.78 22.23 -4.05
CA LYS A 161 16.87 21.57 -3.09
C LYS A 161 17.47 20.37 -2.35
N THR A 162 18.79 20.24 -2.31
CA THR A 162 19.48 19.14 -1.61
C THR A 162 20.80 19.63 -0.98
N ILE A 163 21.69 18.72 -0.57
CA ILE A 163 22.98 19.05 0.05
C ILE A 163 24.12 19.07 -0.97
N CYS A 164 25.24 19.71 -0.64
CA CYS A 164 26.37 19.85 -1.56
C CYS A 164 26.85 18.51 -2.12
N PRO A 165 27.02 18.36 -3.46
CA PRO A 165 27.55 17.13 -4.06
C PRO A 165 28.92 16.71 -3.50
N SER A 166 29.79 17.66 -3.15
CA SER A 166 31.09 17.40 -2.54
C SER A 166 31.06 17.05 -1.06
N ALA A 167 29.88 17.03 -0.42
CA ALA A 167 29.73 16.59 0.96
C ALA A 167 30.18 15.13 1.13
N ASN A 168 30.77 14.81 2.27
CA ASN A 168 31.37 13.51 2.55
C ASN A 168 30.45 12.69 3.46
N HIS A 169 30.08 11.51 2.98
CA HIS A 169 29.57 10.41 3.78
C HIS A 169 30.73 9.47 4.15
N ALA A 170 30.49 8.53 5.06
CA ALA A 170 31.46 7.57 5.56
C ALA A 170 32.09 6.70 4.46
N ILE A 171 31.36 6.45 3.37
CA ILE A 171 31.79 5.52 2.32
C ILE A 171 32.12 6.19 0.97
N SER A 172 31.66 7.43 0.74
CA SER A 172 31.88 8.18 -0.51
C SER A 172 31.36 9.61 -0.38
N THR A 173 31.54 10.44 -1.40
CA THR A 173 30.89 11.75 -1.52
C THR A 173 29.39 11.63 -1.83
N HIS A 174 28.64 12.70 -1.53
CA HIS A 174 27.21 12.82 -1.80
C HIS A 174 26.93 12.77 -3.30
N TYR A 175 27.82 13.29 -4.15
CA TYR A 175 27.74 13.19 -5.61
C TYR A 175 27.48 11.75 -6.08
N ASN A 176 28.14 10.77 -5.47
CA ASN A 176 27.96 9.35 -5.80
C ASN A 176 26.76 8.72 -5.09
N LEU A 177 26.38 9.22 -3.92
CA LEU A 177 25.43 8.57 -3.01
C LEU A 177 24.05 9.24 -2.92
N HIS A 178 23.87 10.41 -3.54
CA HIS A 178 22.65 11.22 -3.45
C HIS A 178 21.39 10.39 -3.69
N ASN A 179 21.32 9.71 -4.84
CA ASN A 179 20.20 8.85 -5.23
C ASN A 179 19.98 7.63 -4.31
N MET A 180 20.88 7.35 -3.38
CA MET A 180 20.79 6.25 -2.43
C MET A 180 20.51 6.71 -1.00
N TYR A 181 20.35 8.02 -0.74
CA TYR A 181 20.12 8.53 0.62
C TYR A 181 18.84 7.93 1.24
N GLY A 182 17.68 8.07 0.57
CA GLY A 182 16.42 7.47 1.02
C GLY A 182 16.48 5.94 1.15
N TRP A 183 17.17 5.27 0.21
CA TRP A 183 17.42 3.82 0.30
C TRP A 183 18.23 3.44 1.54
N SER A 184 19.26 4.21 1.89
CA SER A 184 20.09 3.97 3.07
C SER A 184 19.33 4.22 4.37
N GLN A 185 18.55 5.31 4.46
CA GLN A 185 17.66 5.56 5.59
C GLN A 185 16.62 4.45 5.74
N ALA A 186 16.00 4.00 4.65
CA ALA A 186 15.04 2.90 4.64
C ALA A 186 15.65 1.60 5.21
N ASN A 187 16.89 1.27 4.81
CA ASN A 187 17.59 0.08 5.32
C ASN A 187 17.93 0.19 6.81
N VAL A 188 18.40 1.36 7.25
CA VAL A 188 18.66 1.65 8.67
C VAL A 188 17.36 1.54 9.47
N THR A 189 16.29 2.16 8.97
CA THR A 189 14.97 2.16 9.60
C THR A 189 14.38 0.76 9.72
N ARG A 190 14.48 -0.09 8.68
CA ARG A 190 14.05 -1.50 8.75
C ARG A 190 14.73 -2.24 9.90
N ARG A 191 16.06 -2.15 10.00
CA ARG A 191 16.82 -2.77 11.10
C ARG A 191 16.42 -2.20 12.46
N THR A 192 16.22 -0.89 12.55
CA THR A 192 15.74 -0.24 13.77
C THR A 192 14.38 -0.80 14.20
N LEU A 193 13.41 -0.93 13.29
CA LEU A 193 12.09 -1.45 13.62
C LEU A 193 12.09 -2.96 13.92
N ASP A 194 12.97 -3.74 13.28
CA ASP A 194 13.17 -5.15 13.63
C ASP A 194 13.67 -5.31 15.07
N LEU A 195 14.64 -4.48 15.48
CA LEU A 195 15.16 -4.44 16.86
C LEU A 195 14.14 -3.92 17.86
N LEU A 196 13.26 -3.00 17.45
CA LEU A 196 12.28 -2.37 18.33
C LEU A 196 11.09 -3.29 18.61
N TYR A 197 10.57 -3.98 17.60
CA TYR A 197 9.33 -4.75 17.71
C TYR A 197 9.51 -6.26 17.68
N GLY A 198 10.53 -6.79 17.01
CA GLY A 198 10.66 -8.23 16.74
C GLY A 198 9.54 -8.81 15.85
N LYS A 199 8.76 -7.95 15.20
CA LYS A 199 7.68 -8.29 14.26
C LYS A 199 7.67 -7.33 13.06
N ARG A 200 6.95 -7.68 11.99
CA ARG A 200 6.77 -6.82 10.82
C ARG A 200 6.17 -5.49 11.26
N SER A 201 6.77 -4.40 10.79
CA SER A 201 6.32 -3.03 11.06
C SER A 201 6.44 -2.23 9.76
N PRO A 202 5.40 -1.45 9.37
CA PRO A 202 5.38 -0.76 8.09
C PRO A 202 6.38 0.40 8.08
N ILE A 203 7.02 0.57 6.92
CA ILE A 203 7.81 1.75 6.61
C ILE A 203 7.33 2.26 5.25
N ILE A 204 6.95 3.53 5.18
CA ILE A 204 6.59 4.21 3.93
C ILE A 204 7.62 5.30 3.68
N THR A 205 8.32 5.25 2.55
CA THR A 205 9.40 6.20 2.20
C THR A 205 9.05 7.05 0.99
N ARG A 206 9.54 8.30 0.94
CA ARG A 206 9.42 9.13 -0.26
C ARG A 206 10.46 8.76 -1.30
N SER A 207 11.73 9.00 -1.01
CA SER A 207 12.83 8.67 -1.91
C SER A 207 13.09 7.17 -1.95
N THR A 208 13.34 6.64 -3.14
CA THR A 208 13.61 5.22 -3.39
C THR A 208 14.76 5.03 -4.39
N PHE A 209 15.42 3.88 -4.31
CA PHE A 209 16.37 3.40 -5.31
C PHE A 209 16.04 1.94 -5.66
N ALA A 210 16.74 1.38 -6.65
CA ALA A 210 16.56 -0.02 -7.03
C ALA A 210 16.70 -0.95 -5.81
N GLY A 211 15.69 -1.78 -5.58
CA GLY A 211 15.62 -2.72 -4.45
C GLY A 211 15.03 -2.17 -3.15
N SER A 212 14.60 -0.90 -3.09
CA SER A 212 13.92 -0.34 -1.89
C SER A 212 12.71 -1.17 -1.45
N GLY A 213 11.94 -1.73 -2.39
CA GLY A 213 10.74 -2.55 -2.09
C GLY A 213 10.98 -3.80 -1.23
N LYS A 214 12.25 -4.19 -1.03
CA LYS A 214 12.63 -5.24 -0.06
C LYS A 214 12.30 -4.85 1.39
N ASN A 215 12.39 -3.56 1.72
CA ASN A 215 12.35 -3.09 3.10
C ASN A 215 11.17 -2.15 3.40
N VAL A 216 10.61 -1.50 2.37
CA VAL A 216 9.66 -0.39 2.54
C VAL A 216 8.58 -0.39 1.46
N GLY A 217 7.45 0.25 1.75
CA GLY A 217 6.52 0.76 0.75
C GLY A 217 6.82 2.21 0.37
N HIS A 218 6.04 2.72 -0.58
CA HIS A 218 6.19 4.07 -1.13
C HIS A 218 4.80 4.70 -1.38
N TRP A 219 4.74 6.02 -1.52
CA TRP A 219 3.59 6.74 -2.03
C TRP A 219 4.08 7.74 -3.09
N LEU A 220 3.25 8.05 -4.09
CA LEU A 220 3.65 8.87 -5.24
C LEU A 220 3.97 10.34 -4.93
N GLY A 221 4.05 10.74 -3.66
CA GLY A 221 4.38 12.09 -3.23
C GLY A 221 3.20 13.05 -3.27
N ASP A 222 3.54 14.34 -3.22
CA ASP A 222 2.64 15.48 -3.06
C ASP A 222 1.84 15.76 -4.35
N ASN A 223 0.84 14.93 -4.61
CA ASN A 223 -0.09 15.09 -5.73
C ASN A 223 -1.13 16.19 -5.47
N HIS A 224 -1.82 16.66 -6.51
CA HIS A 224 -2.89 17.65 -6.36
C HIS A 224 -4.29 17.03 -6.40
N SER A 225 -5.25 17.71 -5.78
CA SER A 225 -6.68 17.39 -5.82
C SER A 225 -7.28 17.67 -7.21
N SER A 226 -6.98 16.82 -8.19
CA SER A 226 -7.52 16.92 -9.56
C SER A 226 -7.74 15.55 -10.23
N PHE A 227 -8.62 15.50 -11.23
CA PHE A 227 -8.82 14.30 -12.05
C PHE A 227 -7.59 13.91 -12.88
N VAL A 228 -6.73 14.88 -13.23
CA VAL A 228 -5.48 14.62 -13.93
C VAL A 228 -4.51 13.82 -13.04
N GLU A 229 -4.43 14.16 -11.75
CA GLU A 229 -3.60 13.44 -10.78
C GLU A 229 -4.18 12.07 -10.42
N LEU A 230 -5.52 11.97 -10.36
CA LEU A 230 -6.20 10.68 -10.30
C LEU A 230 -5.81 9.79 -11.49
N PHE A 231 -5.84 10.32 -12.71
CA PHE A 231 -5.38 9.60 -13.91
C PHE A 231 -3.92 9.17 -13.78
N TYR A 232 -2.99 10.09 -13.50
CA TYR A 232 -1.55 9.80 -13.45
C TYR A 232 -1.15 8.89 -12.28
N SER A 233 -1.97 8.78 -11.23
CA SER A 233 -1.71 7.82 -10.16
C SER A 233 -1.71 6.36 -10.65
N ILE A 234 -2.46 6.03 -11.71
CA ILE A 234 -2.49 4.67 -12.30
C ILE A 234 -1.14 4.30 -12.93
N PRO A 235 -0.61 5.01 -13.95
CA PRO A 235 0.70 4.69 -14.52
C PRO A 235 1.83 4.80 -13.49
N GLY A 236 1.74 5.71 -12.51
CA GLY A 236 2.67 5.76 -11.39
C GLY A 236 2.70 4.44 -10.60
N ILE A 237 1.53 3.95 -10.16
CA ILE A 237 1.41 2.68 -9.43
C ILE A 237 1.84 1.48 -10.27
N LEU A 238 1.52 1.46 -11.57
CA LEU A 238 1.96 0.42 -12.50
C LEU A 238 3.49 0.38 -12.56
N ASN A 239 4.15 1.52 -12.73
CA ASN A 239 5.60 1.61 -12.77
C ASN A 239 6.26 1.08 -11.50
N PHE A 240 5.77 1.47 -10.31
CA PHE A 240 6.35 0.98 -9.05
C PHE A 240 6.13 -0.51 -8.80
N ASN A 241 5.05 -1.10 -9.33
CA ASN A 241 4.91 -2.56 -9.36
C ASN A 241 5.99 -3.21 -10.25
N LEU A 242 6.32 -2.61 -11.41
CA LEU A 242 7.43 -3.06 -12.26
C LEU A 242 8.80 -2.87 -11.59
N PHE A 243 8.96 -1.84 -10.75
CA PHE A 243 10.19 -1.58 -9.99
C PHE A 243 10.38 -2.51 -8.80
N GLY A 244 9.43 -3.42 -8.54
CA GLY A 244 9.48 -4.34 -7.40
C GLY A 244 9.17 -3.66 -6.07
N ILE A 245 8.37 -2.59 -6.07
CA ILE A 245 7.87 -1.89 -4.88
C ILE A 245 6.34 -2.00 -4.87
N PRO A 246 5.79 -3.19 -4.57
CA PRO A 246 4.36 -3.46 -4.72
C PRO A 246 3.51 -2.73 -3.67
N GLN A 247 4.05 -2.39 -2.50
CA GLN A 247 3.36 -1.59 -1.47
C GLN A 247 3.38 -0.10 -1.88
N ILE A 248 2.57 0.26 -2.87
CA ILE A 248 2.50 1.60 -3.48
C ILE A 248 1.07 2.14 -3.53
N GLY A 249 0.92 3.45 -3.40
CA GLY A 249 -0.33 4.20 -3.56
C GLY A 249 -0.09 5.67 -3.87
N ALA A 250 -1.17 6.43 -3.98
CA ALA A 250 -1.18 7.89 -4.04
C ALA A 250 -2.04 8.44 -2.90
N ASP A 251 -1.83 9.69 -2.52
CA ASP A 251 -2.69 10.34 -1.53
C ASP A 251 -4.09 10.55 -2.14
N ILE A 252 -5.06 9.87 -1.54
CA ILE A 252 -6.42 9.75 -2.06
C ILE A 252 -7.14 11.07 -1.85
N CYS A 253 -7.91 11.48 -2.86
CA CYS A 253 -8.57 12.79 -2.95
C CYS A 253 -7.63 13.95 -3.32
N GLY A 254 -6.31 13.72 -3.29
CA GLY A 254 -5.24 14.65 -3.60
C GLY A 254 -4.65 15.27 -2.33
N PHE A 255 -3.33 15.44 -2.27
CA PHE A 255 -2.66 16.07 -1.14
C PHE A 255 -2.85 17.60 -1.16
N GLY A 256 -2.49 18.23 -2.29
CA GLY A 256 -2.52 19.68 -2.47
C GLY A 256 -3.84 20.22 -2.99
N GLY A 257 -4.39 21.22 -2.30
CA GLY A 257 -5.59 21.96 -2.73
C GLY A 257 -6.92 21.25 -2.41
N ALA A 258 -8.03 21.98 -2.58
CA ALA A 258 -9.35 21.51 -2.16
C ALA A 258 -9.92 20.43 -3.11
N THR A 259 -10.20 19.25 -2.55
CA THR A 259 -10.91 18.19 -3.27
C THR A 259 -12.41 18.48 -3.41
N THR A 260 -13.10 17.69 -4.25
CA THR A 260 -14.57 17.74 -4.39
C THR A 260 -15.20 16.40 -3.98
N PRO A 261 -16.48 16.37 -3.58
CA PRO A 261 -17.16 15.11 -3.25
C PRO A 261 -17.14 14.10 -4.40
N GLU A 262 -17.23 14.57 -5.65
CA GLU A 262 -17.13 13.72 -6.83
C GLU A 262 -15.73 13.14 -6.99
N LEU A 263 -14.70 13.99 -7.01
CA LEU A 263 -13.31 13.56 -7.16
C LEU A 263 -12.94 12.57 -6.05
N CYS A 264 -13.24 12.91 -4.80
CA CYS A 264 -12.90 12.08 -3.66
C CYS A 264 -13.65 10.73 -3.68
N THR A 265 -14.89 10.69 -4.18
CA THR A 265 -15.61 9.42 -4.40
C THR A 265 -14.94 8.58 -5.49
N ARG A 266 -14.61 9.17 -6.65
CA ARG A 266 -13.94 8.46 -7.75
C ARG A 266 -12.54 7.97 -7.37
N TRP A 267 -11.81 8.76 -6.59
CA TRP A 267 -10.49 8.39 -6.12
C TRP A 267 -10.55 7.23 -5.12
N HIS A 268 -11.47 7.27 -4.15
CA HIS A 268 -11.65 6.13 -3.24
C HIS A 268 -12.04 4.86 -3.98
N GLN A 269 -12.88 4.95 -5.02
CA GLN A 269 -13.27 3.81 -5.84
C GLN A 269 -12.09 3.11 -6.50
N VAL A 270 -11.18 3.86 -7.15
CA VAL A 270 -9.98 3.25 -7.75
C VAL A 270 -8.97 2.82 -6.69
N ALA A 271 -8.83 3.58 -5.61
CA ALA A 271 -7.83 3.36 -4.58
C ALA A 271 -8.08 2.11 -3.73
N VAL A 272 -9.29 1.53 -3.79
CA VAL A 272 -9.56 0.16 -3.31
C VAL A 272 -8.50 -0.83 -3.81
N PHE A 273 -8.03 -0.64 -5.06
CA PHE A 273 -7.08 -1.52 -5.72
C PHE A 273 -5.63 -1.06 -5.61
N TYR A 274 -5.36 0.06 -4.92
CA TYR A 274 -3.99 0.46 -4.59
C TYR A 274 -3.47 -0.45 -3.49
N PRO A 275 -2.30 -1.09 -3.64
CA PRO A 275 -1.78 -1.96 -2.59
C PRO A 275 -1.58 -1.21 -1.26
N PHE A 276 -1.09 0.03 -1.32
CA PHE A 276 -1.13 0.99 -0.21
C PHE A 276 -2.25 2.01 -0.43
N MET A 277 -3.12 2.18 0.57
CA MET A 277 -4.29 3.07 0.49
C MET A 277 -4.29 4.03 1.68
N ARG A 278 -4.03 5.32 1.44
CA ARG A 278 -4.03 6.39 2.45
C ARG A 278 -4.72 7.64 1.89
N ASN A 279 -5.64 8.21 2.66
CA ASN A 279 -6.13 9.57 2.44
C ASN A 279 -5.25 10.51 3.29
N HIS A 280 -4.70 11.53 2.66
CA HIS A 280 -3.78 12.49 3.27
C HIS A 280 -3.93 13.83 2.56
N ALA A 281 -3.80 14.92 3.30
CA ALA A 281 -4.07 16.28 2.84
C ALA A 281 -2.98 17.21 3.36
N ASP A 282 -2.68 18.27 2.60
CA ASP A 282 -1.82 19.34 3.06
C ASP A 282 -2.47 20.15 4.20
N LEU A 283 -1.64 20.90 4.94
CA LEU A 283 -2.08 21.72 6.08
C LEU A 283 -3.15 22.77 5.73
N SER A 284 -3.19 23.23 4.47
CA SER A 284 -4.07 24.31 4.01
C SER A 284 -5.40 23.81 3.43
N SER A 285 -5.50 22.51 3.20
CA SER A 285 -6.63 21.88 2.53
C SER A 285 -7.80 21.68 3.50
N PRO A 286 -9.05 21.79 3.02
CA PRO A 286 -10.21 21.44 3.81
C PRO A 286 -10.21 19.96 4.22
N ASP A 287 -10.91 19.63 5.31
CA ASP A 287 -11.10 18.25 5.76
C ASP A 287 -11.65 17.36 4.64
N GLN A 288 -10.91 16.30 4.32
CA GLN A 288 -11.25 15.35 3.27
C GLN A 288 -11.24 13.89 3.74
N ASP A 289 -11.24 13.66 5.05
CA ASP A 289 -11.51 12.33 5.57
C ASP A 289 -12.93 11.89 5.18
N PRO A 290 -13.20 10.58 5.01
CA PRO A 290 -14.50 10.14 4.53
C PRO A 290 -15.71 10.57 5.38
N ALA A 291 -15.53 10.90 6.66
CA ALA A 291 -16.61 11.34 7.54
C ALA A 291 -16.96 12.82 7.39
N SER A 292 -16.08 13.64 6.79
CA SER A 292 -16.33 15.06 6.50
C SER A 292 -17.40 15.28 5.42
N PHE A 293 -17.59 14.29 4.52
CA PHE A 293 -18.57 14.35 3.45
C PHE A 293 -20.01 14.05 3.90
N GLN A 294 -20.98 14.63 3.19
CA GLN A 294 -22.41 14.34 3.37
C GLN A 294 -22.87 13.18 2.46
N PRO A 295 -23.93 12.44 2.83
CA PRO A 295 -24.63 11.57 1.90
C PRO A 295 -25.08 12.32 0.63
N PRO A 296 -25.06 11.68 -0.56
CA PRO A 296 -24.76 10.26 -0.77
C PRO A 296 -23.27 9.92 -0.89
N TYR A 297 -22.38 10.91 -1.01
CA TYR A 297 -20.94 10.69 -1.25
C TYR A 297 -20.25 9.90 -0.13
N ARG A 298 -20.58 10.20 1.13
CA ARG A 298 -20.09 9.43 2.29
C ARG A 298 -20.41 7.94 2.19
N ASP A 299 -21.58 7.59 1.66
CA ASP A 299 -22.03 6.20 1.56
C ASP A 299 -21.37 5.49 0.36
N TYR A 300 -21.11 6.21 -0.73
CA TYR A 300 -20.30 5.68 -1.84
C TYR A 300 -18.86 5.40 -1.41
N ILE A 301 -18.24 6.31 -0.65
CA ILE A 301 -16.89 6.10 -0.11
C ILE A 301 -16.89 4.93 0.88
N ARG A 302 -17.91 4.81 1.74
CA ARG A 302 -18.06 3.64 2.63
C ARG A 302 -18.10 2.33 1.86
N THR A 303 -18.92 2.28 0.81
CA THR A 303 -19.06 1.09 -0.05
C THR A 303 -17.72 0.70 -0.67
N ALA A 304 -16.93 1.67 -1.15
CA ALA A 304 -15.60 1.41 -1.68
C ALA A 304 -14.65 0.84 -0.61
N LEU A 305 -14.62 1.42 0.59
CA LEU A 305 -13.81 0.90 1.69
C LEU A 305 -14.23 -0.51 2.11
N GLU A 306 -15.53 -0.78 2.19
CA GLU A 306 -16.05 -2.12 2.50
C GLU A 306 -15.61 -3.15 1.45
N LEU A 307 -15.64 -2.79 0.16
CA LEU A 307 -15.12 -3.62 -0.92
C LEU A 307 -13.63 -3.95 -0.72
N ARG A 308 -12.81 -2.97 -0.32
CA ARG A 308 -11.40 -3.23 -0.01
C ARG A 308 -11.24 -4.28 1.07
N TYR A 309 -12.02 -4.20 2.15
CA TYR A 309 -11.93 -5.14 3.26
C TYR A 309 -12.36 -6.56 2.86
N GLN A 310 -13.33 -6.67 1.95
CA GLN A 310 -13.71 -7.96 1.37
C GLN A 310 -12.57 -8.60 0.56
N LEU A 311 -11.74 -7.78 -0.08
CA LEU A 311 -10.63 -8.21 -0.94
C LEU A 311 -9.29 -8.38 -0.20
N LEU A 312 -9.21 -8.14 1.11
CA LEU A 312 -7.94 -8.14 1.84
C LEU A 312 -7.20 -9.49 1.77
N ALA A 313 -7.91 -10.62 1.79
CA ALA A 313 -7.27 -11.93 1.66
C ALA A 313 -6.68 -12.17 0.25
N VAL A 314 -7.34 -11.66 -0.78
CA VAL A 314 -6.83 -11.67 -2.16
C VAL A 314 -5.57 -10.79 -2.26
N LEU A 315 -5.62 -9.58 -1.69
CA LEU A 315 -4.48 -8.67 -1.66
C LEU A 315 -3.31 -9.26 -0.87
N TYR A 316 -3.57 -9.88 0.28
CA TYR A 316 -2.53 -10.47 1.12
C TYR A 316 -1.85 -11.66 0.45
N THR A 317 -2.63 -12.49 -0.25
CA THR A 317 -2.10 -13.58 -1.09
C THR A 317 -1.27 -13.03 -2.26
N ALA A 318 -1.67 -11.90 -2.85
CA ALA A 318 -0.88 -11.23 -3.87
C ALA A 318 0.47 -10.72 -3.34
N PHE A 319 0.50 -10.17 -2.13
CA PHE A 319 1.75 -9.77 -1.47
C PHE A 319 2.65 -10.98 -1.16
N TYR A 320 2.08 -12.12 -0.76
CA TYR A 320 2.85 -13.36 -0.60
C TYR A 320 3.53 -13.77 -1.93
N LYS A 321 2.81 -13.70 -3.05
CA LYS A 321 3.37 -13.97 -4.39
C LYS A 321 4.40 -12.93 -4.81
N ALA A 322 4.17 -11.66 -4.53
CA ALA A 322 5.16 -10.61 -4.77
C ALA A 322 6.45 -10.88 -3.98
N HIS A 323 6.33 -11.27 -2.71
CA HIS A 323 7.46 -11.57 -1.82
C HIS A 323 8.24 -12.82 -2.24
N THR A 324 7.55 -13.90 -2.63
CA THR A 324 8.19 -15.20 -2.92
C THR A 324 8.56 -15.40 -4.39
N GLN A 325 7.90 -14.71 -5.31
CA GLN A 325 8.02 -14.92 -6.76
C GLN A 325 8.34 -13.64 -7.54
N GLY A 326 8.30 -12.46 -6.90
CA GLY A 326 8.56 -11.18 -7.58
C GLY A 326 7.44 -10.72 -8.50
N LEU A 327 6.22 -11.25 -8.34
CA LEU A 327 5.08 -10.89 -9.19
C LEU A 327 4.49 -9.52 -8.82
N PRO A 328 4.16 -8.65 -9.80
CA PRO A 328 3.45 -7.41 -9.54
C PRO A 328 2.01 -7.68 -9.08
N ILE A 329 1.48 -6.81 -8.23
CA ILE A 329 0.09 -6.88 -7.75
C ILE A 329 -0.81 -6.12 -8.73
N VAL A 330 -0.47 -4.87 -9.05
CA VAL A 330 -1.15 -4.08 -10.08
C VAL A 330 -0.37 -4.24 -11.38
N ARG A 331 -1.04 -4.74 -12.43
CA ARG A 331 -0.39 -5.13 -13.68
C ARG A 331 -0.95 -4.34 -14.85
N PRO A 332 -0.10 -3.84 -15.75
CA PRO A 332 -0.56 -3.37 -17.05
C PRO A 332 -1.25 -4.52 -17.80
N LEU A 333 -2.26 -4.23 -18.61
CA LEU A 333 -3.00 -5.27 -19.34
C LEU A 333 -2.07 -6.13 -20.22
N PHE A 334 -0.98 -5.55 -20.76
CA PHE A 334 -0.07 -6.24 -21.67
C PHE A 334 0.71 -7.39 -21.03
N PHE A 335 0.74 -7.49 -19.70
CA PHE A 335 1.30 -8.66 -18.98
C PHE A 335 0.53 -9.94 -19.27
N ILE A 336 -0.77 -9.81 -19.55
CA ILE A 336 -1.67 -10.94 -19.80
C ILE A 336 -2.13 -10.95 -21.27
N TYR A 337 -2.31 -9.77 -21.85
CA TYR A 337 -2.87 -9.57 -23.18
C TYR A 337 -1.94 -8.69 -24.05
N PRO A 338 -0.93 -9.26 -24.71
CA PRO A 338 -0.02 -8.51 -25.58
C PRO A 338 -0.77 -7.66 -26.63
N GLY A 339 -0.22 -6.50 -26.99
CA GLY A 339 -0.86 -5.55 -27.92
C GLY A 339 -1.70 -4.46 -27.24
N THR A 340 -1.71 -4.41 -25.89
CA THR A 340 -2.40 -3.38 -25.11
C THR A 340 -1.44 -2.42 -24.39
N GLU A 341 -0.23 -2.22 -24.93
CA GLU A 341 0.85 -1.44 -24.29
C GLU A 341 0.48 0.05 -24.12
N ALA A 342 -0.41 0.56 -24.97
CA ALA A 342 -0.89 1.94 -24.93
C ALA A 342 -1.99 2.19 -23.88
N ILE A 343 -2.46 1.16 -23.16
CA ILE A 343 -3.54 1.31 -22.18
C ILE A 343 -2.97 1.56 -20.79
N ASP A 344 -3.15 2.79 -20.31
CA ASP A 344 -2.80 3.25 -18.96
C ASP A 344 -4.03 3.73 -18.15
N THR A 345 -5.22 3.63 -18.73
CA THR A 345 -6.51 3.98 -18.11
C THR A 345 -7.20 2.78 -17.43
N GLN A 346 -6.69 1.58 -17.65
CA GLN A 346 -7.18 0.32 -17.06
C GLN A 346 -5.98 -0.47 -16.54
N PHE A 347 -6.24 -1.37 -15.59
CA PHE A 347 -5.22 -2.28 -15.10
C PHE A 347 -5.84 -3.61 -14.67
N MET A 348 -4.99 -4.64 -14.64
CA MET A 348 -5.30 -5.91 -14.00
C MET A 348 -4.85 -5.85 -12.53
N TRP A 349 -5.69 -6.33 -11.62
CA TRP A 349 -5.33 -6.56 -10.23
C TRP A 349 -5.12 -8.06 -10.04
N ASN A 350 -3.86 -8.42 -9.81
CA ASN A 350 -3.32 -9.76 -10.05
C ASN A 350 -3.59 -10.18 -11.51
N ASP A 351 -3.95 -11.44 -11.73
CA ASP A 351 -4.43 -11.94 -13.03
C ASP A 351 -5.96 -12.06 -13.10
N GLN A 352 -6.66 -11.62 -12.05
CA GLN A 352 -8.02 -12.06 -11.76
C GLN A 352 -9.07 -10.96 -11.92
N LEU A 353 -8.74 -9.69 -11.69
CA LEU A 353 -9.70 -8.58 -11.82
C LEU A 353 -9.23 -7.56 -12.85
N LEU A 354 -10.10 -7.22 -13.80
CA LEU A 354 -9.94 -6.08 -14.71
C LEU A 354 -10.66 -4.86 -14.10
N VAL A 355 -9.92 -3.78 -13.86
CA VAL A 355 -10.45 -2.54 -13.25
C VAL A 355 -10.51 -1.44 -14.31
N SER A 356 -11.68 -0.82 -14.46
CA SER A 356 -11.96 0.24 -15.44
C SER A 356 -12.60 1.46 -14.75
N PRO A 357 -11.78 2.35 -14.17
CA PRO A 357 -12.25 3.49 -13.38
C PRO A 357 -12.72 4.66 -14.25
N VAL A 358 -13.58 5.52 -13.68
CA VAL A 358 -13.87 6.85 -14.26
C VAL A 358 -12.77 7.83 -13.86
N LEU A 359 -12.13 8.45 -14.85
CA LEU A 359 -10.96 9.32 -14.67
C LEU A 359 -11.19 10.76 -15.15
N ASN A 360 -12.43 11.12 -15.48
CA ASN A 360 -12.81 12.46 -15.92
C ASN A 360 -13.97 12.98 -15.09
N GLU A 361 -13.96 14.29 -14.84
CA GLU A 361 -15.03 14.98 -14.12
C GLU A 361 -16.38 14.86 -14.83
N ALA A 362 -17.45 14.76 -14.05
CA ALA A 362 -18.85 14.61 -14.46
C ALA A 362 -19.17 13.38 -15.32
N ALA A 363 -18.21 12.49 -15.56
CA ALA A 363 -18.43 11.32 -16.39
C ALA A 363 -19.26 10.25 -15.66
N THR A 364 -20.26 9.72 -16.38
CA THR A 364 -21.17 8.66 -15.92
C THR A 364 -21.00 7.36 -16.70
N SER A 365 -19.98 7.28 -17.55
CA SER A 365 -19.57 6.09 -18.29
C SER A 365 -18.06 6.11 -18.53
N VAL A 366 -17.49 4.95 -18.88
CA VAL A 366 -16.07 4.80 -19.22
C VAL A 366 -15.92 4.00 -20.50
N GLN A 367 -14.95 4.37 -21.34
CA GLN A 367 -14.49 3.56 -22.47
C GLN A 367 -13.46 2.56 -21.97
N ALA A 368 -13.80 1.27 -22.02
CA ALA A 368 -12.97 0.20 -21.48
C ALA A 368 -12.69 -0.84 -22.57
N PHE A 369 -11.43 -1.17 -22.81
CA PHE A 369 -11.05 -2.33 -23.61
C PHE A 369 -11.34 -3.60 -22.81
N ILE A 370 -12.17 -4.49 -23.36
CA ILE A 370 -12.40 -5.82 -22.82
C ILE A 370 -11.59 -6.80 -23.66
N PRO A 371 -10.56 -7.46 -23.09
CA PRO A 371 -9.77 -8.47 -23.80
C PRO A 371 -10.64 -9.61 -24.34
N ASP A 372 -10.13 -10.37 -25.33
CA ASP A 372 -10.82 -11.55 -25.88
C ASP A 372 -10.71 -12.75 -24.91
N ASP A 373 -11.38 -12.63 -23.76
CA ASP A 373 -11.42 -13.61 -22.69
C ASP A 373 -12.82 -13.61 -22.04
N VAL A 374 -13.06 -14.53 -21.11
CA VAL A 374 -14.30 -14.56 -20.32
C VAL A 374 -14.19 -13.61 -19.15
N PHE A 375 -15.13 -12.68 -19.02
CA PHE A 375 -15.21 -11.74 -17.90
C PHE A 375 -16.62 -11.70 -17.34
N TYR A 376 -16.75 -11.64 -16.02
CA TYR A 376 -18.01 -11.42 -15.32
C TYR A 376 -17.95 -10.11 -14.57
N ASN A 377 -19.05 -9.35 -14.52
CA ASN A 377 -19.16 -8.22 -13.60
C ASN A 377 -18.95 -8.72 -12.17
N PHE A 378 -18.00 -8.12 -11.45
CA PHE A 378 -17.57 -8.60 -10.13
C PHE A 378 -18.72 -8.60 -9.10
N SER A 379 -19.60 -7.60 -9.14
CA SER A 379 -20.65 -7.44 -8.13
C SER A 379 -21.88 -8.29 -8.41
N THR A 380 -22.21 -8.54 -9.69
CA THR A 380 -23.46 -9.21 -10.08
C THR A 380 -23.25 -10.63 -10.61
N GLY A 381 -22.07 -10.95 -11.12
CA GLY A 381 -21.81 -12.19 -11.85
C GLY A 381 -22.34 -12.22 -13.27
N ALA A 382 -22.90 -11.12 -13.78
CA ALA A 382 -23.34 -11.03 -15.17
C ALA A 382 -22.15 -11.21 -16.13
N LEU A 383 -22.31 -12.07 -17.15
CA LEU A 383 -21.30 -12.26 -18.19
C LEU A 383 -21.15 -11.00 -19.06
N GLN A 384 -19.91 -10.54 -19.25
CA GLN A 384 -19.56 -9.51 -20.21
C GLN A 384 -19.52 -10.12 -21.61
N THR A 385 -20.51 -9.79 -22.44
CA THR A 385 -20.72 -10.43 -23.75
C THR A 385 -19.85 -9.85 -24.86
N GLN A 386 -19.43 -8.59 -24.73
CA GLN A 386 -18.53 -7.94 -25.68
C GLN A 386 -17.08 -8.14 -25.24
N LYS A 387 -16.25 -8.68 -26.13
CA LYS A 387 -14.85 -9.02 -25.90
C LYS A 387 -13.99 -8.72 -27.14
N GLY A 388 -12.68 -8.55 -26.94
CA GLY A 388 -11.71 -8.18 -27.98
C GLY A 388 -11.86 -6.76 -28.52
N GLN A 389 -12.54 -5.86 -27.79
CA GLN A 389 -12.86 -4.51 -28.27
C GLN A 389 -13.06 -3.51 -27.12
N THR A 390 -13.01 -2.22 -27.46
CA THR A 390 -13.40 -1.13 -26.54
C THR A 390 -14.91 -0.99 -26.50
N VAL A 391 -15.47 -0.92 -25.30
CA VAL A 391 -16.90 -0.80 -25.04
C VAL A 391 -17.18 0.36 -24.10
N GLN A 392 -18.38 0.93 -24.19
CA GLN A 392 -18.86 1.93 -23.24
C GLN A 392 -19.54 1.22 -22.06
N LEU A 393 -19.02 1.42 -20.85
CA LEU A 393 -19.60 0.87 -19.63
C LEU A 393 -20.28 1.97 -18.82
N ASN A 394 -21.49 1.71 -18.33
CA ASN A 394 -22.17 2.60 -17.39
C ASN A 394 -21.37 2.66 -16.08
N ALA A 395 -21.14 3.87 -15.59
CA ALA A 395 -20.38 4.14 -14.38
C ALA A 395 -20.95 5.36 -13.66
N PRO A 396 -22.22 5.34 -13.18
CA PRO A 396 -22.73 6.41 -12.32
C PRO A 396 -21.84 6.59 -11.09
N ILE A 397 -21.99 7.72 -10.36
CA ILE A 397 -21.04 8.11 -9.30
C ILE A 397 -20.80 7.05 -8.22
N GLY A 398 -21.78 6.19 -7.92
CA GLY A 398 -21.64 5.09 -6.95
C GLY A 398 -21.03 3.80 -7.51
N VAL A 399 -20.60 3.76 -8.76
CA VAL A 399 -20.15 2.54 -9.46
C VAL A 399 -18.75 2.71 -10.03
N ILE A 400 -17.88 1.75 -9.72
CA ILE A 400 -16.65 1.45 -10.45
C ILE A 400 -16.81 0.13 -11.20
N ASN A 401 -16.36 0.09 -12.46
CA ASN A 401 -16.43 -1.13 -13.26
C ASN A 401 -15.26 -2.06 -12.92
N VAL A 402 -15.59 -3.22 -12.38
CA VAL A 402 -14.65 -4.29 -12.03
C VAL A 402 -15.20 -5.58 -12.63
N HIS A 403 -14.36 -6.30 -13.36
CA HIS A 403 -14.71 -7.58 -13.94
C HIS A 403 -13.77 -8.67 -13.44
N ILE A 404 -14.32 -9.78 -12.96
CA ILE A 404 -13.53 -10.97 -12.65
C ILE A 404 -13.31 -11.78 -13.93
N ARG A 405 -12.06 -12.14 -14.18
CA ARG A 405 -11.65 -13.00 -15.28
C ARG A 405 -12.10 -14.44 -15.01
N GLY A 406 -12.74 -15.07 -15.98
CA GLY A 406 -13.06 -16.50 -15.95
C GLY A 406 -11.80 -17.35 -15.75
N GLY A 407 -11.93 -18.48 -15.06
CA GLY A 407 -10.79 -19.29 -14.64
C GLY A 407 -10.25 -18.93 -13.26
N SER A 408 -10.88 -17.98 -12.55
CA SER A 408 -10.39 -17.45 -11.26
C SER A 408 -11.25 -17.89 -10.09
N ILE A 409 -10.60 -18.17 -8.96
CA ILE A 409 -11.23 -18.34 -7.64
C ILE A 409 -10.64 -17.31 -6.67
N LEU A 410 -11.51 -16.54 -6.01
CA LEU A 410 -11.14 -15.52 -5.04
C LEU A 410 -11.61 -15.89 -3.62
N PRO A 411 -10.71 -15.97 -2.62
CA PRO A 411 -11.10 -16.00 -1.22
C PRO A 411 -11.42 -14.58 -0.74
N LEU A 412 -12.71 -14.30 -0.54
CA LEU A 412 -13.21 -13.03 -0.03
C LEU A 412 -13.52 -13.13 1.48
N LEU A 413 -13.58 -11.97 2.13
CA LEU A 413 -14.06 -11.81 3.50
C LEU A 413 -15.36 -10.99 3.50
N PRO A 414 -16.21 -11.09 4.52
CA PRO A 414 -17.25 -10.10 4.79
C PRO A 414 -16.64 -8.73 5.06
N ALA A 415 -17.38 -7.67 4.72
CA ALA A 415 -16.97 -6.31 5.06
C ALA A 415 -16.99 -6.11 6.60
N THR A 416 -15.90 -5.58 7.14
CA THR A 416 -15.76 -5.22 8.56
C THR A 416 -15.08 -3.85 8.66
N GLN A 417 -15.02 -3.30 9.87
CA GLN A 417 -14.46 -1.97 10.12
C GLN A 417 -12.94 -1.98 10.31
N ARG A 418 -12.34 -3.15 10.61
CA ARG A 418 -10.91 -3.30 10.92
C ARG A 418 -10.43 -4.72 10.61
N THR A 419 -9.13 -4.87 10.40
CA THR A 419 -8.52 -6.17 10.07
C THR A 419 -8.58 -7.19 11.21
N ASP A 420 -8.51 -6.75 12.48
CA ASP A 420 -8.69 -7.65 13.64
C ASP A 420 -10.05 -8.35 13.61
N LEU A 421 -11.09 -7.65 13.15
CA LEU A 421 -12.43 -8.20 12.95
C LEU A 421 -12.53 -9.03 11.67
N SER A 422 -11.91 -8.59 10.56
CA SER A 422 -11.94 -9.31 9.27
C SER A 422 -11.34 -10.71 9.42
N ARG A 423 -10.21 -10.82 10.14
CA ARG A 423 -9.45 -12.07 10.30
C ARG A 423 -10.15 -13.13 11.16
N GLN A 424 -11.25 -12.75 11.82
CA GLN A 424 -12.12 -13.65 12.58
C GLN A 424 -13.33 -14.13 11.75
N GLN A 425 -13.54 -13.58 10.55
CA GLN A 425 -14.68 -13.93 9.72
C GLN A 425 -14.47 -15.23 8.96
N LYS A 426 -15.58 -15.84 8.55
CA LYS A 426 -15.58 -16.94 7.59
C LYS A 426 -15.32 -16.41 6.19
N PHE A 427 -14.47 -17.08 5.43
CA PHE A 427 -14.22 -16.80 4.03
C PHE A 427 -15.47 -17.07 3.18
N GLN A 428 -15.53 -16.39 2.04
CA GLN A 428 -16.49 -16.60 0.97
C GLN A 428 -15.70 -16.86 -0.32
N LEU A 429 -15.88 -18.01 -0.95
CA LEU A 429 -15.21 -18.28 -2.23
C LEU A 429 -16.06 -17.75 -3.38
N LEU A 430 -15.47 -16.92 -4.23
CA LEU A 430 -16.07 -16.51 -5.49
C LEU A 430 -15.37 -17.23 -6.64
N VAL A 431 -16.10 -18.05 -7.39
CA VAL A 431 -15.61 -18.91 -8.47
C VAL A 431 -16.14 -18.38 -9.80
N ALA A 432 -15.28 -17.82 -10.64
CA ALA A 432 -15.62 -17.42 -12.01
C ALA A 432 -15.20 -18.52 -12.99
N VAL A 433 -16.17 -19.20 -13.59
CA VAL A 433 -15.92 -20.33 -14.49
C VAL A 433 -15.25 -19.84 -15.78
N GLY A 434 -14.16 -20.49 -16.18
CA GLY A 434 -13.41 -20.18 -17.41
C GLY A 434 -14.05 -20.74 -18.67
N ALA A 435 -13.48 -20.39 -19.83
CA ALA A 435 -13.92 -20.89 -21.13
C ALA A 435 -13.81 -22.42 -21.27
N ASP A 436 -12.87 -23.03 -20.56
CA ASP A 436 -12.64 -24.47 -20.46
C ASP A 436 -13.47 -25.14 -19.35
N SER A 437 -14.41 -24.40 -18.75
CA SER A 437 -15.21 -24.82 -17.59
C SER A 437 -14.38 -25.13 -16.34
N SER A 438 -13.17 -24.57 -16.23
CA SER A 438 -12.31 -24.71 -15.04
C SER A 438 -12.12 -23.38 -14.32
N ALA A 439 -11.62 -23.43 -13.09
CA ALA A 439 -11.12 -22.25 -12.38
C ALA A 439 -10.09 -22.63 -11.32
N SER A 440 -9.17 -21.73 -10.99
CA SER A 440 -8.17 -21.94 -9.94
C SER A 440 -7.97 -20.69 -9.08
N GLY A 441 -7.51 -20.89 -7.85
CA GLY A 441 -7.17 -19.82 -6.94
C GLY A 441 -6.38 -20.32 -5.73
N GLU A 442 -6.00 -19.38 -4.88
CA GLU A 442 -5.08 -19.63 -3.78
C GLU A 442 -5.43 -18.73 -2.59
N LEU A 443 -5.23 -19.25 -1.38
CA LEU A 443 -5.30 -18.50 -0.13
C LEU A 443 -4.02 -18.76 0.67
N PHE A 444 -3.20 -17.71 0.80
CA PHE A 444 -2.11 -17.66 1.78
C PHE A 444 -2.62 -17.05 3.09
N TRP A 445 -2.31 -17.69 4.22
CA TRP A 445 -2.72 -17.22 5.54
C TRP A 445 -1.70 -17.55 6.63
N ASP A 446 -1.18 -16.53 7.31
CA ASP A 446 -0.32 -16.62 8.49
C ASP A 446 -0.91 -15.79 9.65
N ASP A 447 -0.13 -15.50 10.70
CA ASP A 447 -0.57 -14.65 11.82
C ASP A 447 -0.75 -13.16 11.45
N GLY A 448 -0.20 -12.72 10.32
CA GLY A 448 -0.30 -11.37 9.78
C GLY A 448 0.85 -10.44 10.16
N GLU A 449 1.72 -10.81 11.10
CA GLU A 449 2.73 -9.87 11.65
C GLU A 449 4.11 -10.47 11.95
N SER A 450 4.28 -11.79 12.10
CA SER A 450 5.60 -12.37 12.35
C SER A 450 6.56 -12.11 11.19
N ILE A 451 7.82 -11.77 11.49
CA ILE A 451 8.84 -11.43 10.47
C ILE A 451 9.09 -12.61 9.53
N ASP A 452 9.14 -13.82 10.08
CA ASP A 452 9.76 -14.99 9.45
C ASP A 452 8.77 -16.09 9.09
N SER A 453 7.45 -15.83 9.08
CA SER A 453 6.40 -16.85 8.95
C SER A 453 6.62 -17.83 7.79
N ILE A 454 7.10 -17.32 6.65
CA ILE A 454 7.40 -18.11 5.45
C ILE A 454 8.62 -19.00 5.68
N THR A 455 9.74 -18.44 6.16
CA THR A 455 10.98 -19.18 6.41
C THR A 455 10.85 -20.18 7.56
N SER A 456 10.03 -19.87 8.57
CA SER A 456 9.74 -20.76 9.71
C SER A 456 8.59 -21.72 9.44
N ASN A 457 7.97 -21.66 8.26
CA ASN A 457 6.86 -22.52 7.85
C ASN A 457 5.61 -22.41 8.76
N THR A 458 5.40 -21.27 9.42
CA THR A 458 4.25 -20.99 10.30
C THR A 458 3.14 -20.26 9.54
N TYR A 459 2.80 -20.77 8.36
CA TYR A 459 1.72 -20.29 7.50
C TYR A 459 0.94 -21.46 6.91
N SER A 460 -0.25 -21.17 6.41
CA SER A 460 -1.07 -22.10 5.65
C SER A 460 -1.27 -21.59 4.23
N ASP A 461 -1.22 -22.50 3.28
CA ASP A 461 -1.40 -22.25 1.85
C ASP A 461 -2.39 -23.29 1.31
N ILE A 462 -3.46 -22.79 0.70
CA ILE A 462 -4.62 -23.58 0.28
C ILE A 462 -4.90 -23.26 -1.19
N LEU A 463 -4.80 -24.29 -2.03
CA LEU A 463 -5.08 -24.21 -3.46
C LEU A 463 -6.52 -24.66 -3.73
N PHE A 464 -7.24 -23.91 -4.55
CA PHE A 464 -8.60 -24.24 -4.98
C PHE A 464 -8.61 -24.55 -6.47
N ASN A 465 -9.32 -25.60 -6.87
CA ASN A 465 -9.46 -25.99 -8.27
C ASN A 465 -10.89 -26.45 -8.56
N LEU A 466 -11.54 -25.80 -9.52
CA LEU A 466 -12.77 -26.28 -10.16
C LEU A 466 -12.39 -26.99 -11.46
N SER A 467 -12.80 -28.24 -11.62
CA SER A 467 -12.68 -28.97 -12.87
C SER A 467 -13.89 -28.79 -13.78
N SER A 468 -13.73 -29.14 -15.06
CA SER A 468 -14.81 -29.18 -16.05
C SER A 468 -15.93 -30.19 -15.74
N SER A 469 -15.75 -31.05 -14.74
CA SER A 469 -16.79 -31.95 -14.21
C SER A 469 -17.60 -31.33 -13.08
N ASN A 470 -17.61 -30.00 -12.95
CA ASN A 470 -18.30 -29.25 -11.88
C ASN A 470 -17.91 -29.69 -10.46
N HIS A 471 -16.63 -30.01 -10.27
CA HIS A 471 -16.09 -30.44 -8.98
C HIS A 471 -15.04 -29.43 -8.51
N LEU A 472 -15.40 -28.68 -7.47
CA LEU A 472 -14.48 -27.77 -6.77
C LEU A 472 -13.82 -28.52 -5.62
N VAL A 473 -12.49 -28.56 -5.60
CA VAL A 473 -11.69 -29.15 -4.53
C VAL A 473 -10.69 -28.15 -3.96
N SER A 474 -10.34 -28.32 -2.68
CA SER A 474 -9.15 -27.68 -2.11
C SER A 474 -8.03 -28.67 -1.81
N THR A 475 -6.79 -28.19 -1.91
CA THR A 475 -5.58 -28.90 -1.49
C THR A 475 -4.79 -28.02 -0.54
N ILE A 476 -4.47 -28.52 0.64
CA ILE A 476 -3.60 -27.83 1.60
C ILE A 476 -2.15 -28.12 1.21
N SER A 477 -1.52 -27.21 0.47
CA SER A 477 -0.10 -27.30 0.12
C SER A 477 0.79 -27.08 1.34
N LYS A 478 0.34 -26.23 2.28
CA LYS A 478 0.96 -26.01 3.59
C LYS A 478 -0.10 -25.81 4.68
N GLY A 479 0.07 -26.46 5.83
CA GLY A 479 -0.84 -26.36 6.99
C GLY A 479 -0.13 -25.97 8.28
N GLY A 480 0.81 -25.03 8.22
CA GLY A 480 1.67 -24.64 9.34
C GLY A 480 1.06 -23.61 10.29
N TYR A 481 -0.06 -22.98 9.92
CA TYR A 481 -0.77 -22.02 10.75
C TYR A 481 -2.23 -22.43 10.95
N ASN A 482 -2.64 -22.61 12.20
CA ASN A 482 -4.00 -22.94 12.58
C ASN A 482 -4.48 -21.99 13.69
N PRO A 483 -5.25 -20.93 13.34
CA PRO A 483 -5.78 -20.02 14.35
C PRO A 483 -6.86 -20.73 15.20
N PRO A 484 -7.11 -20.33 16.45
CA PRO A 484 -8.05 -21.02 17.36
C PRO A 484 -9.47 -21.21 16.80
N GLN A 485 -9.94 -20.27 15.97
CA GLN A 485 -11.22 -20.32 15.30
C GLN A 485 -11.25 -21.19 14.02
N GLY A 486 -10.09 -21.71 13.59
CA GLY A 486 -9.88 -22.37 12.31
C GLY A 486 -9.92 -21.41 11.12
N ILE A 487 -9.67 -21.92 9.92
CA ILE A 487 -9.82 -21.14 8.68
C ILE A 487 -11.15 -21.55 8.05
N LYS A 488 -12.23 -20.86 8.42
CA LYS A 488 -13.60 -21.31 8.10
C LYS A 488 -14.12 -20.75 6.78
N LEU A 489 -14.87 -21.56 6.03
CA LEU A 489 -15.62 -21.19 4.83
C LEU A 489 -17.11 -21.09 5.15
N GLY A 490 -17.72 -19.95 4.81
CA GLY A 490 -19.15 -19.66 5.05
C GLY A 490 -20.04 -19.78 3.81
N SER A 491 -19.50 -19.55 2.62
CA SER A 491 -20.25 -19.66 1.36
C SER A 491 -19.34 -19.88 0.15
N VAL A 492 -19.93 -20.38 -0.94
CA VAL A 492 -19.31 -20.44 -2.27
C VAL A 492 -20.28 -19.87 -3.29
N THR A 493 -19.85 -18.93 -4.11
CA THR A 493 -20.61 -18.37 -5.22
C THR A 493 -19.93 -18.71 -6.54
N PHE A 494 -20.67 -19.31 -7.47
CA PHE A 494 -20.20 -19.66 -8.81
C PHE A 494 -20.85 -18.75 -9.84
N TYR A 495 -20.05 -18.14 -10.71
CA TYR A 495 -20.49 -17.40 -11.90
C TYR A 495 -20.32 -18.25 -13.15
N GLY A 496 -21.27 -18.19 -14.07
CA GLY A 496 -21.21 -18.93 -15.34
C GLY A 496 -21.77 -20.35 -15.28
N ILE A 497 -22.63 -20.66 -14.30
CA ILE A 497 -23.31 -21.94 -14.21
C ILE A 497 -24.51 -21.93 -15.17
N ASN A 498 -24.37 -22.56 -16.35
CA ASN A 498 -25.35 -22.43 -17.44
C ASN A 498 -26.74 -23.00 -17.11
N GLN A 499 -26.80 -24.06 -16.30
CA GLN A 499 -28.01 -24.75 -15.91
C GLN A 499 -28.01 -25.00 -14.40
N ALA A 500 -29.19 -24.92 -13.78
CA ALA A 500 -29.33 -25.21 -12.36
C ALA A 500 -28.93 -26.67 -12.08
N PRO A 501 -28.00 -26.94 -11.14
CA PRO A 501 -27.70 -28.31 -10.74
C PRO A 501 -28.93 -28.93 -10.09
N GLY A 502 -29.13 -30.23 -10.30
CA GLY A 502 -30.18 -31.00 -9.65
C GLY A 502 -29.92 -31.18 -8.16
N SER A 503 -28.65 -31.24 -7.76
CA SER A 503 -28.25 -31.19 -6.35
C SER A 503 -26.83 -30.66 -6.19
N VAL A 504 -26.51 -30.09 -5.02
CA VAL A 504 -25.15 -29.72 -4.65
C VAL A 504 -24.78 -30.40 -3.36
N THR A 505 -23.58 -30.97 -3.31
CA THR A 505 -23.02 -31.56 -2.09
C THR A 505 -21.74 -30.85 -1.69
N VAL A 506 -21.53 -30.69 -0.39
CA VAL A 506 -20.30 -30.17 0.22
C VAL A 506 -19.80 -31.23 1.18
N ASN A 507 -18.61 -31.77 0.91
CA ASN A 507 -17.99 -32.88 1.66
C ASN A 507 -18.94 -34.09 1.83
N GLY A 508 -19.73 -34.38 0.79
CA GLY A 508 -20.69 -35.50 0.75
C GLY A 508 -22.06 -35.22 1.37
N ALA A 509 -22.26 -34.07 2.02
CA ALA A 509 -23.56 -33.67 2.57
C ALA A 509 -24.30 -32.73 1.60
N ALA A 510 -25.63 -32.87 1.50
CA ALA A 510 -26.45 -31.95 0.71
C ALA A 510 -26.34 -30.51 1.26
N ALA A 511 -26.21 -29.53 0.36
CA ALA A 511 -26.04 -28.13 0.72
C ALA A 511 -27.23 -27.26 0.27
N THR A 512 -27.46 -26.16 1.00
CA THR A 512 -28.47 -25.17 0.64
C THR A 512 -27.96 -24.29 -0.49
N THR A 513 -28.76 -24.17 -1.56
CA THR A 513 -28.38 -23.41 -2.74
C THR A 513 -29.45 -22.43 -3.19
N ASN A 514 -29.01 -21.32 -3.78
CA ASN A 514 -29.84 -20.40 -4.55
C ASN A 514 -29.24 -20.25 -5.96
N TYR A 515 -30.07 -20.33 -6.99
CA TYR A 515 -29.62 -20.19 -8.38
C TYR A 515 -30.39 -19.08 -9.09
N ASP A 516 -29.67 -18.06 -9.54
CA ASP A 516 -30.19 -17.03 -10.42
C ASP A 516 -29.99 -17.45 -11.88
N ALA A 517 -31.08 -17.90 -12.51
CA ALA A 517 -31.05 -18.35 -13.89
C ALA A 517 -30.82 -17.23 -14.91
N SER A 518 -31.06 -15.97 -14.55
CA SER A 518 -30.85 -14.82 -15.43
C SER A 518 -29.38 -14.43 -15.48
N LEU A 519 -28.70 -14.48 -14.34
CA LEU A 519 -27.29 -14.13 -14.20
C LEU A 519 -26.35 -15.35 -14.32
N LYS A 520 -26.90 -16.58 -14.28
CA LYS A 520 -26.13 -17.84 -14.26
C LYS A 520 -25.23 -17.93 -13.03
N VAL A 521 -25.79 -17.52 -11.88
CA VAL A 521 -25.09 -17.45 -10.60
C VAL A 521 -25.68 -18.46 -9.64
N LEU A 522 -24.84 -19.34 -9.11
CA LEU A 522 -25.19 -20.31 -8.06
C LEU A 522 -24.51 -19.91 -6.76
N THR A 523 -25.26 -19.81 -5.68
CA THR A 523 -24.72 -19.54 -4.34
C THR A 523 -25.01 -20.71 -3.42
N VAL A 524 -23.98 -21.23 -2.77
CA VAL A 524 -24.04 -22.21 -1.68
C VAL A 524 -23.80 -21.46 -0.37
N THR A 525 -24.71 -21.55 0.59
CA THR A 525 -24.67 -20.76 1.83
C THR A 525 -24.69 -21.62 3.09
N ASN A 526 -24.55 -20.98 4.25
CA ASN A 526 -24.62 -21.60 5.58
C ASN A 526 -23.57 -22.69 5.79
N LEU A 527 -22.38 -22.49 5.25
CA LEU A 527 -21.26 -23.40 5.44
C LEU A 527 -20.52 -23.13 6.75
N ASP A 528 -19.88 -24.18 7.26
CA ASP A 528 -18.95 -24.12 8.39
C ASP A 528 -17.80 -25.10 8.17
N VAL A 529 -17.21 -25.05 6.97
CA VAL A 529 -16.13 -25.97 6.57
C VAL A 529 -14.79 -25.40 6.99
N ASP A 530 -13.95 -26.21 7.63
CA ASP A 530 -12.56 -25.83 7.89
C ASP A 530 -11.70 -26.06 6.65
N LEU A 531 -11.11 -25.00 6.12
CA LEU A 531 -10.26 -25.04 4.93
C LEU A 531 -8.89 -25.68 5.18
N LEU A 532 -8.54 -25.98 6.44
CA LEU A 532 -7.43 -26.86 6.79
C LEU A 532 -7.77 -28.35 6.64
N THR A 533 -8.99 -28.66 6.20
CA THR A 533 -9.40 -29.97 5.70
C THR A 533 -9.77 -29.88 4.22
N PRO A 534 -9.53 -30.91 3.40
CA PRO A 534 -9.88 -30.87 1.99
C PRO A 534 -11.36 -30.57 1.77
N LEU A 535 -11.64 -29.52 1.00
CA LEU A 535 -12.97 -29.15 0.53
C LEU A 535 -13.30 -30.00 -0.71
N SER A 536 -14.55 -30.43 -0.83
CA SER A 536 -15.11 -31.03 -2.03
C SER A 536 -16.55 -30.55 -2.24
N VAL A 537 -16.78 -29.73 -3.26
CA VAL A 537 -18.11 -29.25 -3.67
C VAL A 537 -18.43 -29.81 -5.05
N ILE A 538 -19.51 -30.58 -5.17
CA ILE A 538 -19.94 -31.21 -6.42
C ILE A 538 -21.29 -30.63 -6.83
N LEU A 539 -21.38 -30.14 -8.07
CA LEU A 539 -22.64 -29.68 -8.68
C LEU A 539 -23.15 -30.78 -9.63
N ASN A 540 -24.18 -31.52 -9.20
CA ASN A 540 -24.74 -32.67 -9.94
C ASN A 540 -25.87 -32.29 -10.88
#